data_AF-A0A944D732-F1
#
_entry.id   AF-A0A944D732-F1
#
_cell.length_a   1.000
_cell.length_b   1.000
_cell.length_c   1.000
_cell.angle_alpha   90.00
_cell.angle_beta   90.00
_cell.angle_gamma   90.00
#
_symmetry.space_group_name_H-M   'P 1'
#
loop_
_entity.id
_entity.type
_entity.pdbx_description
1 polymer ?
#
loop_
_entity_poly.entity_id
_entity_poly.type
_entity_poly.pdbx_seq_one_letter_code
_entity_poly.pdbx_strand_id
1 'polypeptide(L)'
;MSKMKFIALALTMLGTATVAERVSAHATSIGYEGGGTPGSVIVWLGTYNHGTSSHHLEGSMNLVGVNGNPFASTTVAFTLGAGVGPSPTFTGGKPAGLVDGVTNFFTTCSPFPNPASQPLVGTDPMCFGGVDHWQGALFTGLTPGDYQFSWTPIANPSAEWSLGNPNMDGIFTITGDVLGCGQPGAPACDVPEPASIPLVGLGLLGMAVMLRRRWKAD
;
A
#
# COMPACT_ATOMS: atom_id res chain seq x y z
N MET A 1 -39.60 -30.12 56.40
CA MET A 1 -39.48 -28.66 56.16
C MET A 1 -38.11 -28.42 55.55
N SER A 2 -38.00 -28.38 54.21
CA SER A 2 -37.98 -27.18 53.32
C SER A 2 -36.66 -26.39 53.46
N LYS A 3 -35.67 -26.58 52.57
CA LYS A 3 -35.38 -25.90 51.27
C LYS A 3 -34.74 -24.50 51.41
N MET A 4 -33.84 -24.20 50.45
CA MET A 4 -33.17 -22.93 50.09
C MET A 4 -31.70 -22.85 50.58
N LYS A 5 -30.68 -23.17 49.77
CA LYS A 5 -30.11 -22.48 48.57
C LYS A 5 -29.71 -21.02 48.82
N PHE A 6 -28.40 -20.78 48.92
CA PHE A 6 -27.68 -19.59 48.44
C PHE A 6 -26.35 -20.11 47.87
N ILE A 7 -26.22 -20.37 46.57
CA ILE A 7 -26.04 -19.46 45.44
C ILE A 7 -24.67 -18.75 45.48
N ALA A 8 -23.90 -19.12 44.45
CA ALA A 8 -22.61 -18.65 43.93
C ALA A 8 -22.26 -17.16 44.12
N LEU A 9 -20.96 -16.91 44.26
CA LEU A 9 -20.29 -15.72 43.75
C LEU A 9 -19.01 -16.19 43.03
N ALA A 10 -19.14 -16.44 41.72
CA ALA A 10 -18.56 -15.63 40.62
C ALA A 10 -17.03 -15.84 40.52
N LEU A 11 -16.53 -16.75 39.68
CA LEU A 11 -16.50 -16.72 38.22
C LEU A 11 -16.03 -15.37 37.65
N THR A 12 -15.14 -15.48 36.67
CA THR A 12 -14.71 -14.44 35.71
C THR A 12 -13.76 -13.35 36.22
N MET A 13 -12.48 -13.70 36.36
CA MET A 13 -11.45 -12.87 35.70
C MET A 13 -11.43 -13.25 34.21
N LEU A 14 -12.47 -12.84 33.50
CA LEU A 14 -12.44 -12.69 32.05
C LEU A 14 -12.49 -11.18 31.79
N GLY A 15 -11.58 -10.72 30.95
CA GLY A 15 -11.88 -9.61 30.05
C GLY A 15 -11.88 -8.23 30.69
N THR A 16 -10.71 -7.73 31.03
CA THR A 16 -10.38 -6.36 30.59
C THR A 16 -9.05 -6.43 29.85
N ALA A 17 -9.07 -7.06 28.67
CA ALA A 17 -8.29 -6.51 27.57
C ALA A 17 -8.84 -5.10 27.41
N THR A 18 -8.12 -4.14 27.98
CA THR A 18 -8.40 -2.71 27.81
C THR A 18 -8.57 -2.50 26.32
N VAL A 19 -9.78 -2.10 25.98
CA VAL A 19 -10.21 -1.57 24.69
C VAL A 19 -9.00 -0.98 23.98
N ALA A 20 -8.64 -1.55 22.84
CA ALA A 20 -7.74 -0.93 21.90
C ALA A 20 -8.14 0.53 21.80
N GLU A 21 -7.23 1.44 22.15
CA GLU A 21 -7.44 2.86 21.93
C GLU A 21 -7.91 3.00 20.49
N ARG A 22 -9.05 3.66 20.31
CA ARG A 22 -9.51 4.03 18.99
C ARG A 22 -8.49 5.02 18.47
N VAL A 23 -7.53 4.46 17.75
CA VAL A 23 -6.63 5.16 16.85
C VAL A 23 -7.50 6.13 16.08
N SER A 24 -7.40 7.41 16.41
CA SER A 24 -7.90 8.45 15.51
C SER A 24 -7.14 8.21 14.22
N ALA A 25 -7.86 7.88 13.16
CA ALA A 25 -7.27 7.49 11.89
C ALA A 25 -7.28 8.70 10.97
N HIS A 26 -6.10 9.18 10.57
CA HIS A 26 -5.97 10.49 9.91
C HIS A 26 -5.54 10.38 8.45
N ALA A 27 -4.98 9.24 8.02
CA ALA A 27 -4.79 8.99 6.61
C ALA A 27 -6.14 8.77 5.93
N THR A 28 -6.57 9.78 5.17
CA THR A 28 -7.89 9.85 4.54
C THR A 28 -7.83 9.71 3.02
N SER A 29 -6.64 9.67 2.41
CA SER A 29 -6.47 9.54 0.97
C SER A 29 -5.37 8.55 0.59
N ILE A 30 -5.60 7.78 -0.47
CA ILE A 30 -4.62 6.90 -1.10
C ILE A 30 -4.68 7.15 -2.61
N GLY A 31 -3.52 7.24 -3.23
CA GLY A 31 -3.45 7.43 -4.66
C GLY A 31 -2.11 7.05 -5.25
N TYR A 32 -2.02 7.15 -6.58
CA TYR A 32 -0.80 6.86 -7.32
C TYR A 32 -0.67 7.76 -8.55
N GLU A 33 0.57 8.06 -8.93
CA GLU A 33 0.90 8.83 -10.13
C GLU A 33 2.15 8.25 -10.81
N GLY A 34 2.42 8.65 -12.05
CA GLY A 34 3.62 8.21 -12.76
C GLY A 34 4.90 8.65 -12.04
N GLY A 35 5.87 7.75 -11.92
CA GLY A 35 7.11 7.98 -11.18
C GLY A 35 8.21 8.74 -11.94
N GLY A 36 7.87 9.29 -13.12
CA GLY A 36 8.79 10.08 -13.96
C GLY A 36 9.61 9.26 -14.95
N THR A 37 9.65 7.93 -14.82
CA THR A 37 10.23 7.02 -15.82
C THR A 37 9.24 5.93 -16.25
N PRO A 38 9.35 5.40 -17.49
CA PRO A 38 8.55 4.27 -17.93
C PRO A 38 8.57 3.10 -16.94
N GLY A 39 7.40 2.56 -16.59
CA GLY A 39 7.28 1.43 -15.66
C GLY A 39 7.50 1.80 -14.19
N SER A 40 7.30 3.07 -13.81
CA SER A 40 7.40 3.52 -12.43
C SER A 40 6.14 4.25 -11.96
N VAL A 41 5.83 4.13 -10.68
CA VAL A 41 4.76 4.91 -10.01
C VAL A 41 5.22 5.39 -8.64
N ILE A 42 4.68 6.52 -8.21
CA ILE A 42 4.72 6.91 -6.81
C ILE A 42 3.36 6.60 -6.20
N VAL A 43 3.33 5.80 -5.14
CA VAL A 43 2.13 5.60 -4.32
C VAL A 43 2.16 6.61 -3.18
N TRP A 44 1.07 7.35 -3.03
CA TRP A 44 0.90 8.43 -2.07
C TRP A 44 -0.17 8.09 -1.04
N LEU A 45 0.14 8.30 0.23
CA LEU A 45 -0.83 8.31 1.33
C LEU A 45 -0.99 9.75 1.82
N GLY A 46 -2.23 10.22 1.92
CA GLY A 46 -2.57 11.58 2.33
C GLY A 46 -3.38 11.60 3.63
N THR A 47 -3.16 12.62 4.44
CA THR A 47 -3.81 12.84 5.74
C THR A 47 -4.16 14.32 5.91
N TYR A 48 -5.05 14.61 6.85
CA TYR A 48 -5.33 15.97 7.31
C TYR A 48 -4.43 16.35 8.50
N ASN A 49 -4.29 17.65 8.78
CA ASN A 49 -3.57 18.17 9.93
C ASN A 49 -4.27 17.84 11.25
N HIS A 50 -3.64 16.97 12.04
CA HIS A 50 -4.10 16.60 13.37
C HIS A 50 -3.47 17.43 14.51
N GLY A 51 -3.37 18.74 14.30
CA GLY A 51 -2.92 19.68 15.33
C GLY A 51 -1.45 19.51 15.75
N THR A 52 -0.67 18.75 15.00
CA THR A 52 0.78 18.65 15.16
C THR A 52 1.45 19.71 14.28
N SER A 53 2.57 20.26 14.76
CA SER A 53 3.39 21.21 14.01
C SER A 53 4.63 20.55 13.42
N SER A 54 4.67 19.23 13.34
CA SER A 54 5.80 18.46 12.83
C SER A 54 5.25 17.21 12.19
N HIS A 55 5.52 17.04 10.90
CA HIS A 55 5.06 15.91 10.12
C HIS A 55 6.27 15.11 9.67
N HIS A 56 6.20 13.80 9.84
CA HIS A 56 7.29 12.91 9.51
C HIS A 56 6.80 11.86 8.51
N LEU A 57 7.72 11.38 7.67
CA LEU A 57 7.46 10.21 6.84
C LEU A 57 7.53 8.99 7.76
N GLU A 58 6.43 8.27 7.88
CA GLU A 58 6.28 7.18 8.83
C GLU A 58 5.71 5.94 8.15
N GLY A 59 6.60 4.97 8.01
CA GLY A 59 6.27 3.64 7.54
C GLY A 59 6.81 3.38 6.14
N SER A 60 6.13 2.49 5.46
CA SER A 60 6.46 2.03 4.12
C SER A 60 5.19 1.63 3.40
N MET A 61 5.27 1.56 2.08
CA MET A 61 4.26 0.95 1.23
C MET A 61 4.78 -0.41 0.78
N ASN A 62 3.95 -1.43 0.87
CA ASN A 62 4.16 -2.70 0.20
C ASN A 62 3.28 -2.76 -1.05
N LEU A 63 3.87 -3.22 -2.15
CA LEU A 63 3.22 -3.42 -3.43
C LEU A 63 3.44 -4.84 -3.90
N VAL A 64 2.37 -5.52 -4.32
CA VAL A 64 2.44 -6.87 -4.91
C VAL A 64 1.51 -6.95 -6.12
N GLY A 65 1.96 -7.61 -7.18
CA GLY A 65 1.12 -7.88 -8.34
C GLY A 65 0.08 -8.95 -8.02
N VAL A 66 -1.16 -8.72 -8.42
CA VAL A 66 -2.29 -9.63 -8.17
C VAL A 66 -3.10 -9.85 -9.46
N ASN A 67 -4.08 -10.75 -9.41
CA ASN A 67 -4.95 -11.08 -10.56
C ASN A 67 -4.19 -11.43 -11.86
N GLY A 68 -3.05 -12.12 -11.72
CA GLY A 68 -2.23 -12.56 -12.85
C GLY A 68 -1.13 -11.58 -13.26
N ASN A 69 -1.01 -10.43 -12.60
CA ASN A 69 0.10 -9.49 -12.82
C ASN A 69 1.35 -9.93 -12.02
N PRO A 70 2.47 -10.26 -12.68
CA PRO A 70 3.64 -10.81 -12.02
C PRO A 70 4.56 -9.71 -11.48
N PHE A 71 4.31 -9.25 -10.26
CA PHE A 71 5.20 -8.34 -9.54
C PHE A 71 5.44 -8.86 -8.12
N ALA A 72 6.70 -9.05 -7.75
CA ALA A 72 7.07 -9.58 -6.45
C ALA A 72 6.70 -8.62 -5.33
N SER A 73 6.33 -9.14 -4.16
CA SER A 73 6.05 -8.31 -2.98
C SER A 73 7.28 -7.46 -2.66
N THR A 74 7.14 -6.16 -2.83
CA THR A 74 8.21 -5.19 -2.68
C THR A 74 7.76 -4.14 -1.68
N THR A 75 8.57 -3.93 -0.65
CA THR A 75 8.30 -2.90 0.37
C THR A 75 9.29 -1.76 0.22
N VAL A 76 8.78 -0.54 0.10
CA VAL A 76 9.57 0.69 -0.05
C VAL A 76 9.19 1.66 1.06
N ALA A 77 10.20 2.12 1.81
CA ALA A 77 10.01 3.15 2.83
C ALA A 77 9.55 4.47 2.21
N PHE A 78 8.70 5.21 2.92
CA PHE A 78 8.33 6.54 2.48
C PHE A 78 9.56 7.47 2.51
N THR A 79 9.88 8.04 1.36
CA THR A 79 11.05 8.94 1.19
C THR A 79 10.67 10.26 0.53
N LEU A 80 9.43 10.36 0.02
CA LEU A 80 8.87 11.55 -0.58
C LEU A 80 7.80 12.13 0.33
N GLY A 81 7.64 13.45 0.34
CA GLY A 81 6.49 14.09 0.95
C GLY A 81 6.11 15.41 0.29
N ALA A 82 4.83 15.76 0.40
CA ALA A 82 4.23 16.94 -0.22
C ALA A 82 3.14 17.53 0.67
N GLY A 83 2.75 18.79 0.41
CA GLY A 83 1.71 19.48 1.18
C GLY A 83 2.24 20.46 2.22
N VAL A 84 1.37 20.86 3.15
CA VAL A 84 1.61 21.89 4.16
C VAL A 84 2.08 21.22 5.45
N GLY A 85 3.32 21.48 5.88
CA GLY A 85 3.81 20.92 7.13
C GLY A 85 5.24 21.35 7.47
N PRO A 86 5.59 21.50 8.76
CA PRO A 86 6.98 21.81 9.12
C PRO A 86 7.84 20.55 9.20
N SER A 87 9.05 20.67 8.65
CA SER A 87 10.25 19.84 8.82
C SER A 87 10.15 18.31 8.64
N PRO A 88 10.67 17.77 7.51
CA PRO A 88 11.17 18.54 6.38
C PRO A 88 10.02 19.37 5.80
N THR A 89 10.34 20.56 5.27
CA THR A 89 9.33 21.39 4.60
C THR A 89 8.80 20.59 3.42
N PHE A 90 7.63 20.01 3.57
CA PHE A 90 6.85 19.56 2.43
C PHE A 90 6.48 20.83 1.65
N THR A 91 6.75 20.80 0.36
CA THR A 91 6.47 21.94 -0.53
C THR A 91 5.40 21.51 -1.52
N GLY A 92 4.54 22.45 -1.90
CA GLY A 92 3.42 22.18 -2.79
C GLY A 92 2.11 21.85 -2.04
N GLY A 93 1.13 21.40 -2.81
CA GLY A 93 -0.14 20.88 -2.28
C GLY A 93 -0.24 19.39 -2.55
N LYS A 94 -1.46 18.93 -2.84
CA LYS A 94 -1.69 17.61 -3.42
C LYS A 94 -0.73 17.32 -4.59
N PRO A 95 -0.03 16.17 -4.62
CA PRO A 95 0.82 15.78 -5.74
C PRO A 95 0.12 15.92 -7.09
N ALA A 96 0.78 16.55 -8.06
CA ALA A 96 0.12 17.10 -9.24
C ALA A 96 -0.44 16.05 -10.21
N GLY A 97 0.10 14.83 -10.22
CA GLY A 97 -0.37 13.71 -11.04
C GLY A 97 -1.49 12.90 -10.38
N LEU A 98 -1.90 13.22 -9.14
CA LEU A 98 -3.05 12.61 -8.50
C LEU A 98 -4.36 13.19 -9.04
N VAL A 99 -5.18 12.34 -9.68
CA VAL A 99 -6.48 12.73 -10.24
C VAL A 99 -7.60 12.13 -9.39
N ASP A 100 -8.43 12.96 -8.79
CA ASP A 100 -9.52 12.51 -7.90
C ASP A 100 -10.52 11.63 -8.65
N GLY A 101 -10.83 10.47 -8.06
CA GLY A 101 -11.74 9.48 -8.64
C GLY A 101 -11.15 8.65 -9.77
N VAL A 102 -9.90 8.90 -10.17
CA VAL A 102 -9.19 8.12 -11.19
C VAL A 102 -7.96 7.44 -10.59
N THR A 103 -7.08 8.21 -9.96
CA THR A 103 -5.86 7.70 -9.32
C THR A 103 -5.69 8.19 -7.89
N ASN A 104 -6.66 8.94 -7.36
CA ASN A 104 -6.70 9.38 -5.97
C ASN A 104 -8.09 9.17 -5.38
N PHE A 105 -8.13 8.50 -4.22
CA PHE A 105 -9.35 8.01 -3.61
C PHE A 105 -9.34 8.28 -2.11
N PHE A 106 -10.51 8.60 -1.56
CA PHE A 106 -10.65 9.08 -0.19
C PHE A 106 -11.51 8.14 0.64
N THR A 107 -11.28 8.13 1.95
CA THR A 107 -12.24 7.58 2.91
C THR A 107 -13.51 8.43 2.96
N THR A 108 -14.58 7.90 3.56
CA THR A 108 -15.79 8.67 3.90
C THR A 108 -15.66 9.26 5.30
N CYS A 109 -16.20 10.47 5.54
CA CYS A 109 -16.20 11.09 6.87
C CYS A 109 -17.24 10.46 7.81
N SER A 110 -17.01 9.22 8.24
CA SER A 110 -17.81 8.59 9.29
C SER A 110 -17.16 8.83 10.65
N PRO A 111 -17.79 9.60 11.55
CA PRO A 111 -17.31 9.70 12.92
C PRO A 111 -17.63 8.35 13.61
N PHE A 112 -16.60 7.62 14.04
CA PHE A 112 -16.69 6.36 14.83
C PHE A 112 -16.92 5.06 14.02
N PRO A 113 -16.40 3.92 14.54
CA PRO A 113 -15.66 2.94 13.77
C PRO A 113 -16.64 2.00 13.09
N ASN A 114 -16.73 2.12 11.78
CA ASN A 114 -16.87 0.91 10.99
C ASN A 114 -16.00 1.04 9.73
N PRO A 115 -14.67 0.88 9.89
CA PRO A 115 -13.71 1.16 8.83
C PRO A 115 -13.76 0.11 7.71
N ALA A 116 -14.24 -1.12 7.96
CA ALA A 116 -13.91 -2.25 7.10
C ALA A 116 -14.77 -2.46 5.83
N SER A 117 -15.72 -1.58 5.49
CA SER A 117 -16.67 -1.89 4.41
C SER A 117 -17.18 -0.74 3.56
N GLN A 118 -16.75 0.50 3.81
CA GLN A 118 -17.17 1.61 2.95
C GLN A 118 -16.26 1.71 1.73
N PRO A 119 -16.80 1.78 0.50
CA PRO A 119 -15.98 2.01 -0.67
C PRO A 119 -15.24 3.34 -0.53
N LEU A 120 -14.04 3.39 -1.10
CA LEU A 120 -13.36 4.68 -1.26
C LEU A 120 -14.16 5.55 -2.22
N VAL A 121 -14.14 6.86 -2.00
CA VAL A 121 -14.86 7.84 -2.82
C VAL A 121 -13.88 8.62 -3.69
N GLY A 122 -14.36 9.09 -4.85
CA GLY A 122 -13.54 9.80 -5.84
C GLY A 122 -13.45 11.31 -5.65
N THR A 123 -13.86 11.86 -4.50
CA THR A 123 -13.82 13.29 -4.21
C THR A 123 -13.53 13.47 -2.74
N ASP A 124 -12.64 14.40 -2.38
CA ASP A 124 -12.31 14.67 -0.99
C ASP A 124 -13.57 15.12 -0.25
N PRO A 125 -14.07 14.36 0.73
CA PRO A 125 -15.22 14.76 1.53
C PRO A 125 -14.86 15.83 2.57
N MET A 126 -13.63 16.35 2.57
CA MET A 126 -13.11 17.38 3.47
C MET A 126 -13.15 16.94 4.93
N CYS A 127 -12.87 15.66 5.19
CA CYS A 127 -12.83 15.15 6.56
C CYS A 127 -11.83 15.95 7.38
N PHE A 128 -12.30 16.56 8.47
CA PHE A 128 -11.48 17.28 9.44
C PHE A 128 -10.60 18.39 8.84
N GLY A 129 -11.03 18.99 7.72
CA GLY A 129 -10.29 20.07 7.04
C GLY A 129 -9.76 19.69 5.65
N GLY A 130 -9.85 18.41 5.28
CA GLY A 130 -9.36 17.90 3.99
C GLY A 130 -7.89 17.49 4.06
N VAL A 131 -7.42 16.87 2.99
CA VAL A 131 -6.04 16.36 2.92
C VAL A 131 -5.07 17.49 2.66
N ASP A 132 -4.10 17.69 3.55
CA ASP A 132 -3.12 18.77 3.45
C ASP A 132 -1.65 18.31 3.48
N HIS A 133 -1.34 17.06 3.80
CA HIS A 133 0.02 16.49 3.66
C HIS A 133 0.03 15.03 3.23
N TRP A 134 1.16 14.66 2.63
CA TRP A 134 1.32 13.43 1.87
C TRP A 134 2.68 12.78 2.12
N GLN A 135 2.70 11.44 2.15
CA GLN A 135 3.93 10.63 2.13
C GLN A 135 3.91 9.66 0.95
N GLY A 136 5.05 9.52 0.28
CA GLY A 136 5.17 8.85 -1.01
C GLY A 136 6.29 7.82 -1.08
N ALA A 137 6.03 6.73 -1.80
CA ALA A 137 6.97 5.65 -2.08
C ALA A 137 7.05 5.37 -3.58
N LEU A 138 8.26 5.41 -4.14
CA LEU A 138 8.52 5.15 -5.56
C LEU A 138 8.74 3.66 -5.80
N PHE A 139 7.99 3.10 -6.75
CA PHE A 139 8.15 1.74 -7.27
C PHE A 139 8.56 1.78 -8.74
N THR A 140 9.38 0.83 -9.16
CA THR A 140 9.89 0.70 -10.54
C THR A 140 9.76 -0.74 -11.02
N GLY A 141 9.90 -0.96 -12.33
CA GLY A 141 9.79 -2.29 -12.94
C GLY A 141 8.36 -2.82 -13.01
N LEU A 142 7.39 -1.90 -13.15
CA LEU A 142 5.96 -2.20 -13.19
C LEU A 142 5.47 -2.35 -14.63
N THR A 143 4.48 -3.23 -14.79
CA THR A 143 3.67 -3.39 -16.00
C THR A 143 2.22 -2.99 -15.74
N PRO A 144 1.41 -2.65 -16.77
CA PRO A 144 -0.01 -2.39 -16.57
C PRO A 144 -0.71 -3.62 -15.99
N GLY A 145 -1.55 -3.44 -14.98
CA GLY A 145 -2.24 -4.53 -14.31
C GLY A 145 -2.72 -4.19 -12.90
N ASP A 146 -3.18 -5.22 -12.20
CA ASP A 146 -3.68 -5.08 -10.84
C ASP A 146 -2.56 -5.26 -9.81
N TYR A 147 -2.59 -4.42 -8.79
CA TYR A 147 -1.66 -4.43 -7.69
C TYR A 147 -2.40 -4.27 -6.37
N GLN A 148 -1.96 -5.01 -5.35
CA GLN A 148 -2.42 -4.78 -3.98
C GLN A 148 -1.45 -3.85 -3.26
N PHE A 149 -2.01 -2.78 -2.69
CA PHE A 149 -1.30 -1.82 -1.86
C PHE A 149 -1.45 -2.25 -0.40
N SER A 150 -0.40 -2.07 0.40
CA SER A 150 -0.50 -2.30 1.85
C SER A 150 0.43 -1.35 2.61
N TRP A 151 -0.14 -0.49 3.44
CA TRP A 151 0.62 0.37 4.32
C TRP A 151 1.22 -0.46 5.47
N THR A 152 2.51 -0.24 5.72
CA THR A 152 3.22 -0.89 6.83
C THR A 152 3.79 0.19 7.75
N PRO A 153 3.25 0.35 8.98
CA PRO A 153 3.75 1.35 9.92
C PRO A 153 5.18 1.06 10.39
N ILE A 154 5.88 2.11 10.84
CA ILE A 154 7.07 1.94 11.69
C ILE A 154 6.70 1.32 13.05
N ALA A 155 7.68 0.94 13.85
CA ALA A 155 7.46 0.28 15.14
C ALA A 155 6.58 1.08 16.13
N ASN A 156 6.57 2.42 16.02
CA ASN A 156 5.74 3.29 16.83
C ASN A 156 5.28 4.49 15.98
N PRO A 157 4.24 4.31 15.13
CA PRO A 157 3.76 5.39 14.28
C PRO A 157 3.00 6.41 15.13
N SER A 158 3.07 7.67 14.73
CA SER A 158 2.10 8.66 15.18
C SER A 158 0.69 8.25 14.72
N ALA A 159 -0.34 8.74 15.41
CA ALA A 159 -1.71 8.44 15.02
C ALA A 159 -2.05 9.00 13.62
N GLU A 160 -1.31 10.01 13.16
CA GLU A 160 -1.48 10.71 11.88
C GLU A 160 -1.57 9.76 10.68
N TRP A 161 -0.73 8.74 10.61
CA TRP A 161 -0.64 7.90 9.41
C TRP A 161 -1.48 6.65 9.42
N SER A 162 -2.22 6.43 10.51
CA SER A 162 -3.13 5.29 10.58
C SER A 162 -4.28 5.44 9.59
N LEU A 163 -4.59 4.34 8.89
CA LEU A 163 -5.56 4.33 7.81
C LEU A 163 -6.99 4.58 8.31
N GLY A 164 -7.62 5.62 7.76
CA GLY A 164 -9.03 5.93 7.98
C GLY A 164 -9.96 4.87 7.38
N ASN A 165 -9.48 4.09 6.41
CA ASN A 165 -10.23 3.00 5.79
C ASN A 165 -9.26 1.86 5.36
N PRO A 166 -9.41 0.62 5.85
CA PRO A 166 -8.63 -0.54 5.38
C PRO A 166 -8.77 -0.86 3.90
N ASN A 167 -9.79 -0.37 3.18
CA ASN A 167 -9.84 -0.49 1.72
C ASN A 167 -8.72 0.30 1.01
N MET A 168 -7.99 1.15 1.75
CA MET A 168 -6.75 1.77 1.27
C MET A 168 -5.62 0.72 1.14
N ASP A 169 -5.67 -0.37 1.91
CA ASP A 169 -4.90 -1.60 1.67
C ASP A 169 -5.60 -2.49 0.63
N GLY A 170 -5.98 -1.88 -0.49
CA GLY A 170 -6.84 -2.45 -1.52
C GLY A 170 -6.11 -2.89 -2.78
N ILE A 171 -6.89 -3.39 -3.74
CA ILE A 171 -6.41 -3.68 -5.10
C ILE A 171 -6.72 -2.48 -6.00
N PHE A 172 -5.71 -2.02 -6.73
CA PHE A 172 -5.79 -0.91 -7.67
C PHE A 172 -5.27 -1.34 -9.03
N THR A 173 -5.95 -0.91 -10.09
CA THR A 173 -5.53 -1.17 -11.47
C THR A 173 -4.65 -0.01 -11.95
N ILE A 174 -3.37 -0.29 -12.19
CA ILE A 174 -2.43 0.68 -12.74
C ILE A 174 -2.41 0.51 -14.27
N THR A 175 -2.76 1.56 -14.99
CA THR A 175 -2.79 1.55 -16.46
C THR A 175 -1.43 1.91 -17.06
N GLY A 176 -1.22 1.58 -18.34
CA GLY A 176 0.00 1.96 -19.04
C GLY A 176 0.14 3.46 -19.28
N ASP A 177 -0.98 4.20 -19.29
CA ASP A 177 -0.94 5.67 -19.34
C ASP A 177 -0.25 6.26 -18.11
N VAL A 178 -0.56 5.74 -16.92
CA VAL A 178 0.10 6.16 -15.67
C VAL A 178 1.57 5.77 -15.67
N LEU A 179 1.89 4.58 -16.19
CA LEU A 179 3.26 4.06 -16.24
C LEU A 179 4.12 4.68 -17.34
N GLY A 180 3.53 5.38 -18.31
CA GLY A 180 4.25 5.85 -19.50
C GLY A 180 4.80 4.72 -20.38
N CYS A 181 4.23 3.51 -20.29
CA CYS A 181 4.68 2.33 -21.04
C CYS A 181 3.53 1.33 -21.27
N GLY A 182 3.72 0.40 -22.21
CA GLY A 182 2.76 -0.69 -22.43
C GLY A 182 1.43 -0.25 -23.07
N GLN A 183 1.41 0.94 -23.68
CA GLN A 183 0.31 1.46 -24.51
C GLN A 183 0.73 1.51 -25.98
N PRO A 184 -0.22 1.49 -26.93
CA PRO A 184 0.10 1.68 -28.35
C PRO A 184 0.88 2.98 -28.59
N GLY A 185 2.09 2.87 -29.15
CA GLY A 185 2.97 4.01 -29.41
C GLY A 185 3.87 4.43 -28.22
N ALA A 186 3.70 3.84 -27.04
CA ALA A 186 4.61 3.99 -25.90
C ALA A 186 5.71 2.91 -25.93
N PRO A 187 6.85 3.12 -25.24
CA PRO A 187 7.83 2.06 -25.06
C PRO A 187 7.20 0.84 -24.38
N ALA A 188 7.74 -0.36 -24.65
CA ALA A 188 7.42 -1.53 -23.86
C ALA A 188 7.84 -1.28 -22.41
N CYS A 189 7.04 -1.76 -21.45
CA CYS A 189 7.49 -1.76 -20.07
C CYS A 189 8.61 -2.79 -19.92
N ASP A 190 9.69 -2.43 -19.23
CA ASP A 190 10.73 -3.37 -18.86
C ASP A 190 10.13 -4.41 -17.91
N VAL A 191 9.76 -5.56 -18.47
CA VAL A 191 9.31 -6.71 -17.68
C VAL A 191 10.57 -7.32 -17.06
N PRO A 192 10.73 -7.35 -15.73
CA PRO A 192 11.84 -8.07 -15.12
C PRO A 192 11.70 -9.53 -15.56
N GLU A 193 12.62 -10.02 -16.40
CA GLU A 193 12.56 -11.39 -16.87
C GLU A 193 12.54 -12.31 -15.63
N PRO A 194 11.57 -13.25 -15.53
CA PRO A 194 11.60 -14.21 -14.46
C PRO A 194 12.95 -14.92 -14.53
N ALA A 195 13.59 -15.16 -13.38
CA ALA A 195 14.88 -15.85 -13.27
C ALA A 195 14.88 -17.29 -13.85
N SER A 196 13.83 -17.70 -14.56
CA SER A 196 13.70 -18.93 -15.31
C SER A 196 14.65 -19.01 -16.50
N ILE A 197 15.09 -17.91 -17.12
CA ILE A 197 16.02 -17.99 -18.27
C ILE A 197 17.38 -18.59 -17.89
N PRO A 198 18.06 -18.16 -16.81
CA PRO A 198 19.28 -18.83 -16.38
C PRO A 198 19.04 -20.27 -15.89
N LEU A 199 17.87 -20.57 -15.31
CA LEU A 199 17.51 -21.93 -14.90
C LEU A 199 17.29 -22.88 -16.10
N VAL A 200 16.64 -22.41 -17.16
CA VAL A 200 16.51 -23.16 -18.42
C VAL A 200 17.87 -23.35 -19.08
N GLY A 201 18.71 -22.31 -19.09
CA GLY A 201 20.09 -22.39 -19.59
C GLY A 201 20.94 -23.41 -18.84
N LEU A 202 20.89 -23.43 -17.51
CA LEU A 202 21.58 -24.40 -16.67
C LEU A 202 21.04 -25.83 -16.85
N GLY A 203 19.72 -25.99 -16.97
CA GLY A 203 19.09 -27.27 -17.25
C GLY A 203 19.53 -27.89 -18.58
N LEU A 204 19.60 -27.08 -19.64
CA LEU A 204 20.06 -27.52 -20.96
C LEU A 204 21.56 -27.86 -20.97
N LEU A 205 22.40 -27.09 -20.26
CA LEU A 205 23.82 -27.42 -20.09
C LEU A 205 24.02 -28.74 -19.34
N GLY A 206 23.26 -28.98 -18.26
CA GLY A 206 23.28 -30.24 -17.51
C GLY A 206 22.92 -31.44 -18.38
N MET A 207 21.89 -31.30 -19.23
CA MET A 207 21.46 -32.35 -20.17
C MET A 207 22.51 -32.63 -21.25
N ALA A 208 23.15 -31.60 -21.81
CA ALA A 208 24.22 -31.76 -22.79
C ALA A 208 25.46 -32.49 -22.23
N VAL A 209 25.81 -32.23 -20.97
CA VAL A 209 26.92 -32.93 -20.27
C VAL A 209 26.58 -34.40 -20.03
N MET A 210 25.35 -34.72 -19.63
CA MET A 210 24.90 -36.12 -19.49
C MET A 210 24.96 -36.88 -20.81
N LEU A 211 24.46 -36.28 -21.90
CA LEU A 211 24.47 -36.91 -23.23
C LEU A 211 25.90 -37.18 -23.73
N ARG A 212 26.84 -36.24 -23.50
CA ARG A 212 28.26 -36.44 -23.82
C ARG A 212 28.93 -37.55 -23.01
N ARG A 213 28.53 -37.77 -21.76
CA ARG A 213 29.08 -38.85 -20.92
C ARG A 213 28.57 -40.22 -21.37
N ARG A 214 27.31 -40.33 -21.82
CA ARG A 214 26.77 -41.59 -22.38
C ARG A 214 27.50 -42.03 -23.64
N TRP A 215 27.89 -41.10 -24.52
CA TRP A 215 28.53 -41.43 -25.80
C TRP A 215 30.01 -41.81 -25.69
N LYS A 216 30.66 -41.58 -24.55
CA LYS A 216 32.06 -41.96 -24.31
C LYS A 216 32.21 -43.25 -23.49
N ALA A 217 31.10 -43.88 -23.10
CA ALA A 217 31.08 -45.08 -22.27
C ALA A 217 30.84 -46.38 -23.06
N ASP A 218 30.64 -46.26 -24.38
CA ASP A 218 30.59 -47.35 -25.36
C ASP A 218 31.84 -47.28 -26.25
#